data_AF-A0A3A4Q2N9-F1
#
_entry.id   AF-A0A3A4Q2N9-F1
#
_cell.length_a   1.000
_cell.length_b   1.000
_cell.length_c   1.000
_cell.angle_alpha   90.00
_cell.angle_beta   90.00
_cell.angle_gamma   90.00
#
_symmetry.space_group_name_H-M   'P 1'
#
loop_
_entity.id
_entity.type
_entity.pdbx_description
1 polymer ?
#
loop_
_entity_poly.entity_id
_entity_poly.type
_entity_poly.pdbx_seq_one_letter_code
_entity_poly.pdbx_strand_id
1 'polypeptide(L)'
;MRKKELPVGDGVAGNVDPQPTQPGVTSGFLESEARDLADDILALDLDLFSGPNSNANKGLRNSLANRAVEAANKIAAAAEAAAVPNDALHDQLIQEAIDELSSLLDKIDRQNPPPDWMHPSPKKTALADRVSLLISLLPYEL
;
A
#
# COMPACT_ATOMS: atom_id res chain seq x y z
N MET A 1 29.82 37.63 45.82
CA MET A 1 30.90 36.83 45.19
C MET A 1 30.23 35.90 44.17
N ARG A 2 30.28 36.14 42.85
CA ARG A 2 31.26 35.61 41.85
C ARG A 2 31.66 34.14 42.16
N LYS A 3 31.65 33.13 41.28
CA LYS A 3 31.47 33.01 39.81
C LYS A 3 31.56 31.49 39.44
N LYS A 4 31.04 31.11 38.25
CA LYS A 4 31.46 30.01 37.34
C LYS A 4 31.10 28.55 37.72
N GLU A 5 30.80 27.62 36.81
CA GLU A 5 30.65 27.61 35.33
C GLU A 5 29.90 26.31 34.94
N LEU A 6 29.11 26.38 33.85
CA LEU A 6 28.54 25.22 33.14
C LEU A 6 29.65 24.38 32.47
N PRO A 7 29.38 23.10 32.17
CA PRO A 7 29.68 22.56 30.87
C PRO A 7 28.39 22.22 30.10
N VAL A 8 28.43 22.65 28.84
CA VAL A 8 27.43 22.50 27.79
C VAL A 8 27.16 21.00 27.57
N GLY A 9 25.96 20.55 27.89
CA GLY A 9 25.39 19.28 27.43
C GLY A 9 24.32 19.61 26.41
N ASP A 10 24.78 19.75 25.15
CA ASP A 10 24.14 19.74 23.82
C ASP A 10 22.64 20.02 23.56
N GLY A 11 21.77 20.27 24.54
CA GLY A 11 20.42 20.77 24.28
C GLY A 11 19.55 19.85 23.41
N VAL A 12 19.96 18.59 23.21
CA VAL A 12 19.13 17.58 22.55
C VAL A 12 18.16 17.06 23.60
N ALA A 13 16.89 17.42 23.47
CA ALA A 13 15.83 16.77 24.22
C ALA A 13 15.92 15.26 23.93
N GLY A 14 16.30 14.47 24.93
CA GLY A 14 16.50 13.02 24.83
C GLY A 14 15.23 12.19 24.60
N ASN A 15 14.20 12.77 23.97
CA ASN A 15 12.90 12.16 23.69
C ASN A 15 12.64 11.91 22.20
N VAL A 16 13.61 12.14 21.32
CA VAL A 16 13.50 11.69 19.93
C VAL A 16 14.39 10.47 19.79
N ASP A 17 13.81 9.30 19.99
CA ASP A 17 14.41 8.05 19.55
C ASP A 17 14.40 8.04 18.01
N PRO A 18 15.55 8.13 17.33
CA PRO A 18 15.62 8.09 15.87
C PRO A 18 15.44 6.66 15.33
N GLN A 19 15.31 5.65 16.20
CA GLN A 19 15.07 4.27 15.82
C GLN A 19 13.66 3.87 16.26
N PRO A 20 12.71 3.63 15.34
CA PRO A 20 11.48 2.95 15.71
C PRO A 20 11.85 1.60 16.35
N THR A 21 11.50 1.42 17.62
CA THR A 21 11.75 0.18 18.37
C THR A 21 10.86 -0.97 17.88
N GLN A 22 9.88 -0.67 17.02
CA GLN A 22 9.12 -1.66 16.28
C GLN A 22 9.65 -1.76 14.84
N PRO A 23 10.03 -2.98 14.39
CA PRO A 23 10.24 -3.23 12.96
C PRO A 23 8.96 -2.91 12.20
N GLY A 24 9.05 -2.11 11.14
CA GLY A 24 7.91 -1.77 10.30
C GLY A 24 8.33 -1.12 8.99
N VAL A 25 7.38 -0.97 8.08
CA VAL A 25 7.57 -0.35 6.76
C VAL A 25 6.99 1.06 6.78
N THR A 26 7.63 1.99 6.10
CA THR A 26 7.12 3.38 6.06
C THR A 26 5.89 3.47 5.15
N SER A 27 4.93 4.33 5.51
CA SER A 27 3.78 4.63 4.66
C SER A 27 4.20 5.09 3.27
N GLY A 28 5.27 5.90 3.19
CA GLY A 28 5.80 6.39 1.90
C GLY A 28 6.32 5.26 1.01
N PHE A 29 6.92 4.20 1.58
CA PHE A 29 7.32 3.02 0.81
C PHE A 29 6.08 2.28 0.28
N LEU A 30 5.13 1.97 1.16
CA LEU A 30 3.89 1.26 0.82
C LEU A 30 3.04 2.02 -0.21
N GLU A 31 2.93 3.35 -0.06
CA GLU A 31 2.26 4.21 -1.02
C GLU A 31 2.94 4.10 -2.38
N SER A 32 4.27 4.28 -2.46
CA SER A 32 4.99 4.24 -3.73
C SER A 32 4.83 2.89 -4.42
N GLU A 33 4.91 1.79 -3.66
CA GLU A 33 4.72 0.44 -4.21
C GLU A 33 3.29 0.23 -4.74
N ALA A 34 2.27 0.78 -4.06
CA ALA A 34 0.90 0.72 -4.54
C ALA A 34 0.66 1.60 -5.78
N ARG A 35 1.36 2.72 -5.92
CA ARG A 35 1.36 3.54 -7.15
C ARG A 35 2.04 2.82 -8.31
N ASP A 36 3.24 2.29 -8.08
CA ASP A 36 4.00 1.54 -9.07
C ASP A 36 3.23 0.28 -9.52
N LEU A 37 2.52 -0.37 -8.61
CA LEU A 37 1.59 -1.46 -8.93
C LEU A 37 0.51 -1.02 -9.93
N ALA A 38 -0.07 0.17 -9.76
CA ALA A 38 -1.07 0.69 -10.69
C ALA A 38 -0.47 0.94 -12.08
N ASP A 39 0.73 1.52 -12.15
CA ASP A 39 1.44 1.76 -13.42
C ASP A 39 1.79 0.46 -14.12
N ASP A 40 2.26 -0.55 -13.37
CA ASP A 40 2.55 -1.88 -13.90
C ASP A 40 1.29 -2.55 -14.46
N ILE A 41 0.15 -2.45 -13.77
CA ILE A 41 -1.13 -2.95 -14.27
C ILE A 41 -1.51 -2.26 -15.58
N LEU A 42 -1.35 -0.94 -15.67
CA LEU A 42 -1.66 -0.18 -16.88
C LEU A 42 -0.73 -0.52 -18.05
N ALA A 43 0.51 -0.95 -17.76
CA ALA A 43 1.47 -1.42 -18.74
C ALA A 43 1.19 -2.85 -19.24
N LEU A 44 0.29 -3.61 -18.60
CA LEU A 44 -0.09 -4.95 -19.06
C LEU A 44 -0.81 -4.91 -20.42
N ASP A 45 -0.46 -5.91 -21.23
CA ASP A 45 -1.08 -6.17 -22.53
C ASP A 45 -2.55 -6.53 -22.36
N LEU A 46 -3.41 -6.01 -23.24
CA LEU A 46 -4.86 -6.21 -23.14
C LEU A 46 -5.29 -7.65 -23.45
N ASP A 47 -4.43 -8.45 -24.10
CA ASP A 47 -4.67 -9.86 -24.41
C ASP A 47 -4.60 -10.77 -23.16
N LEU A 48 -4.08 -10.25 -22.05
CA LEU A 48 -4.03 -10.96 -20.77
C LEU A 48 -5.38 -10.96 -20.03
N PHE A 49 -6.36 -10.19 -20.51
CA PHE A 49 -7.63 -9.96 -19.81
C PHE A 49 -8.81 -10.70 -20.44
N SER A 50 -9.68 -11.24 -19.58
CA SER A 50 -10.77 -12.16 -19.93
C SER A 50 -12.09 -11.48 -20.36
N GLY A 51 -12.07 -10.21 -20.78
CA GLY A 51 -13.27 -9.50 -21.21
C GLY A 51 -13.75 -9.93 -22.61
N PRO A 52 -15.05 -9.74 -22.93
CA PRO A 52 -15.63 -10.18 -24.21
C PRO A 52 -15.10 -9.43 -25.44
N ASN A 53 -14.41 -8.30 -25.26
CA ASN A 53 -13.83 -7.50 -26.34
C ASN A 53 -12.74 -6.57 -25.79
N SER A 54 -12.00 -5.91 -26.68
CA SER A 54 -10.91 -4.99 -26.32
C SER A 54 -11.35 -3.86 -25.37
N ASN A 55 -12.58 -3.34 -25.51
CA ASN A 55 -13.08 -2.30 -24.63
C ASN A 55 -13.32 -2.82 -23.21
N ALA A 56 -13.88 -4.03 -23.08
CA ALA A 56 -14.04 -4.67 -21.79
C ALA A 56 -12.68 -4.96 -21.14
N ASN A 57 -11.67 -5.42 -21.91
CA ASN A 57 -10.32 -5.66 -21.39
C ASN A 57 -9.68 -4.39 -20.83
N LYS A 58 -9.84 -3.26 -21.54
CA LYS A 58 -9.41 -1.95 -21.02
C LYS A 58 -10.13 -1.60 -19.72
N GLY A 59 -11.43 -1.87 -19.64
CA GLY A 59 -12.22 -1.65 -18.43
C GLY A 59 -11.72 -2.47 -17.24
N LEU A 60 -11.44 -3.76 -17.44
CA LEU A 60 -10.90 -4.64 -16.39
C LEU A 60 -9.53 -4.15 -15.91
N ARG A 61 -8.61 -3.85 -16.84
CA ARG A 61 -7.28 -3.33 -16.52
C ARG A 61 -7.35 -2.02 -15.73
N ASN A 62 -8.15 -1.07 -16.20
CA ASN A 62 -8.31 0.21 -15.52
C ASN A 62 -8.95 0.02 -14.14
N SER A 63 -9.91 -0.89 -14.00
CA SER A 63 -10.51 -1.20 -12.70
C SER A 63 -9.50 -1.77 -11.72
N LEU A 64 -8.57 -2.63 -12.16
CA LEU A 64 -7.51 -3.13 -11.28
C LEU A 64 -6.53 -2.01 -10.89
N ALA A 65 -6.10 -1.19 -11.84
CA ALA A 65 -5.20 -0.06 -11.58
C ALA A 65 -5.83 0.96 -10.61
N ASN A 66 -7.13 1.25 -10.76
CA ASN A 66 -7.84 2.17 -9.87
C ASN A 66 -7.87 1.66 -8.42
N ARG A 67 -7.99 0.35 -8.20
CA ARG A 67 -7.93 -0.22 -6.84
C ARG A 67 -6.57 -0.04 -6.19
N ALA A 68 -5.49 -0.23 -6.96
CA ALA A 68 -4.14 0.04 -6.48
C ALA A 68 -3.93 1.53 -6.15
N VAL A 69 -4.47 2.43 -6.99
CA VAL A 69 -4.50 3.88 -6.74
C VAL A 69 -5.31 4.24 -5.49
N GLU A 70 -6.48 3.63 -5.29
CA GLU A 70 -7.32 3.84 -4.12
C GLU A 70 -6.62 3.36 -2.84
N ALA A 71 -5.99 2.19 -2.85
CA ALA A 71 -5.17 1.71 -1.75
C ALA A 71 -4.03 2.70 -1.43
N ALA A 72 -3.30 3.19 -2.44
CA ALA A 72 -2.26 4.21 -2.25
C ALA A 72 -2.81 5.49 -1.60
N ASN A 73 -3.98 5.97 -2.04
CA ASN A 73 -4.62 7.14 -1.44
C ASN A 73 -4.99 6.91 0.04
N LYS A 74 -5.44 5.70 0.38
CA LYS A 74 -5.78 5.34 1.77
C LYS A 74 -4.55 5.27 2.66
N ILE A 75 -3.44 4.72 2.15
CA ILE A 75 -2.14 4.71 2.85
C ILE A 75 -1.66 6.14 3.12
N ALA A 76 -1.70 7.01 2.11
CA ALA A 76 -1.32 8.40 2.28
C ALA A 76 -2.19 9.13 3.32
N ALA A 77 -3.51 8.90 3.29
CA ALA A 77 -4.42 9.46 4.27
C ALA A 77 -4.18 8.90 5.69
N ALA A 78 -3.83 7.62 5.81
CA ALA A 78 -3.50 7.01 7.10
C ALA A 78 -2.25 7.64 7.72
N ALA A 79 -1.23 7.92 6.91
CA ALA A 79 -0.02 8.60 7.34
C ALA A 79 -0.29 10.02 7.86
N GLU A 80 -1.23 10.74 7.22
CA GLU A 80 -1.68 12.06 7.70
C GLU A 80 -2.45 11.96 9.03
N ALA A 81 -3.27 10.92 9.21
CA ALA A 81 -4.02 10.66 10.43
C ALA A 81 -3.13 10.22 11.61
N ALA A 82 -1.99 9.57 11.34
CA ALA A 82 -1.03 9.07 12.34
C ALA A 82 -0.44 10.19 13.23
N ALA A 83 -0.56 11.46 12.82
CA ALA A 83 -0.19 12.61 13.64
C ALA A 83 -1.02 12.73 14.95
N VAL A 84 -2.15 12.02 15.05
CA VAL A 84 -3.02 11.98 16.23
C VAL A 84 -2.88 10.64 16.96
N PRO A 85 -2.42 10.61 18.22
CA PRO A 85 -2.27 9.36 18.97
C PRO A 85 -3.61 8.65 19.22
N ASN A 86 -3.65 7.32 18.98
CA ASN A 86 -4.82 6.44 19.13
C ASN A 86 -6.01 6.79 18.21
N ASP A 87 -5.73 7.27 17.00
CA ASP A 87 -6.78 7.59 16.05
C ASP A 87 -7.34 6.32 15.39
N ALA A 88 -8.58 5.98 15.74
CA ALA A 88 -9.32 4.90 15.08
C ALA A 88 -9.45 5.13 13.55
N LEU A 89 -9.29 6.37 13.09
CA LEU A 89 -9.25 6.70 11.67
C LEU A 89 -8.03 6.10 10.97
N HIS A 90 -6.86 6.08 11.62
CA HIS A 90 -5.65 5.50 11.03
C HIS A 90 -5.86 4.00 10.77
N ASP A 91 -6.26 3.25 11.80
CA ASP A 91 -6.53 1.81 11.69
C ASP A 91 -7.60 1.51 10.64
N GLN A 92 -8.66 2.35 10.59
CA GLN A 92 -9.71 2.23 9.58
C GLN A 92 -9.15 2.42 8.16
N LEU A 93 -8.32 3.43 7.93
CA LEU A 93 -7.76 3.73 6.61
C LEU A 93 -6.79 2.63 6.14
N ILE A 94 -5.98 2.08 7.04
CA ILE A 94 -5.14 0.92 6.74
C ILE A 94 -5.99 -0.29 6.37
N GLN A 95 -7.08 -0.55 7.12
CA GLN A 95 -8.00 -1.64 6.78
C GLN A 95 -8.67 -1.43 5.42
N GLU A 96 -9.09 -0.20 5.10
CA GLU A 96 -9.66 0.12 3.79
C GLU A 96 -8.64 -0.07 2.65
N ALA A 97 -7.34 0.23 2.88
CA ALA A 97 -6.29 -0.08 1.91
C ALA A 97 -6.11 -1.59 1.70
N ILE A 98 -6.15 -2.38 2.78
CA ILE A 98 -6.11 -3.85 2.72
C ILE A 98 -7.31 -4.39 1.94
N ASP A 99 -8.51 -3.84 2.16
CA ASP A 99 -9.74 -4.27 1.50
C ASP A 99 -9.65 -4.02 -0.02
N GLU A 100 -9.10 -2.88 -0.45
CA GLU A 100 -8.93 -2.58 -1.88
C GLU A 100 -7.93 -3.52 -2.56
N LEU A 101 -6.78 -3.77 -1.93
CA LEU A 101 -5.79 -4.72 -2.45
C LEU A 101 -6.31 -6.16 -2.42
N SER A 102 -7.05 -6.54 -1.39
CA SER A 102 -7.69 -7.86 -1.30
C SER A 102 -8.74 -8.03 -2.41
N SER A 103 -9.51 -6.98 -2.69
CA SER A 103 -10.45 -6.97 -3.80
C SER A 103 -9.76 -7.10 -5.15
N LEU A 104 -8.62 -6.43 -5.34
CA LEU A 104 -7.78 -6.58 -6.52
C LEU A 104 -7.31 -8.04 -6.67
N LEU A 105 -6.76 -8.63 -5.61
CA LEU A 105 -6.30 -10.03 -5.59
C LEU A 105 -7.45 -10.99 -5.93
N ASP A 106 -8.62 -10.77 -5.34
CA ASP A 106 -9.82 -11.58 -5.59
C ASP A 106 -10.28 -11.51 -7.06
N LYS A 107 -10.04 -10.41 -7.77
CA LYS A 107 -10.39 -10.31 -9.20
C LYS A 107 -9.41 -11.02 -10.12
N ILE A 108 -8.16 -11.18 -9.69
CA ILE A 108 -7.13 -11.79 -10.52
C ILE A 108 -6.90 -13.25 -10.20
N ASP A 109 -7.13 -13.72 -8.97
CA ASP A 109 -6.70 -15.06 -8.53
C ASP A 109 -7.71 -15.88 -7.71
N ARG A 110 -9.01 -15.55 -7.70
CA ARG A 110 -10.01 -16.45 -7.09
C ARG A 110 -10.47 -17.52 -8.06
N GLN A 111 -9.97 -18.73 -7.83
CA GLN A 111 -10.40 -19.97 -8.49
C GLN A 111 -11.82 -20.42 -8.06
N ASN A 112 -12.89 -19.65 -8.36
CA ASN A 112 -14.31 -20.08 -8.47
C ASN A 112 -15.24 -18.89 -8.77
N PRO A 113 -16.48 -19.08 -9.30
CA PRO A 113 -17.24 -18.02 -9.98
C PRO A 113 -17.41 -16.74 -9.15
N PRO A 114 -17.22 -15.56 -9.76
CA PRO A 114 -17.01 -15.29 -11.20
C PRO A 114 -15.60 -15.65 -11.72
N PRO A 115 -15.43 -15.87 -13.04
CA PRO A 115 -14.11 -16.14 -13.64
C PRO A 115 -13.09 -15.04 -13.38
N ASP A 116 -11.82 -15.42 -13.29
CA ASP A 116 -10.69 -14.50 -13.18
C ASP A 116 -10.69 -13.48 -14.32
N TRP A 117 -10.36 -12.24 -13.97
CA TRP A 117 -10.26 -11.14 -14.94
C TRP A 117 -9.01 -11.23 -15.81
N MET A 118 -8.04 -12.04 -15.41
CA MET A 118 -6.82 -12.31 -16.17
C MET A 118 -6.70 -13.79 -16.52
N HIS A 119 -6.20 -14.06 -17.71
CA HIS A 119 -5.81 -15.41 -18.11
C HIS A 119 -4.61 -15.90 -17.29
N PRO A 120 -4.50 -17.21 -17.03
CA PRO A 120 -3.31 -17.79 -16.42
C PRO A 120 -2.05 -17.40 -17.19
N SER A 121 -1.13 -16.70 -16.53
CA SER A 121 0.12 -16.21 -17.10
C SER A 121 1.13 -15.93 -16.00
N PRO A 122 2.45 -15.92 -16.29
CA PRO A 122 3.45 -15.50 -15.32
C PRO A 122 3.23 -14.08 -14.80
N LYS A 123 2.70 -13.18 -15.65
CA LYS A 123 2.34 -11.80 -15.27
C LYS A 123 1.22 -11.77 -14.24
N LYS A 124 0.19 -12.63 -14.37
CA LYS A 124 -0.87 -12.79 -13.35
C LYS A 124 -0.29 -13.24 -12.01
N THR A 125 0.57 -14.28 -12.01
CA THR A 125 1.19 -14.80 -10.78
C THR A 125 2.04 -13.74 -10.08
N ALA A 126 2.92 -13.06 -10.82
CA ALA A 126 3.75 -12.00 -10.26
C ALA A 126 2.91 -10.85 -9.67
N LEU A 127 1.80 -10.49 -10.33
CA LEU A 127 0.87 -9.49 -9.83
C LEU A 127 0.21 -9.93 -8.51
N ALA A 128 -0.28 -11.18 -8.46
CA ALA A 128 -0.90 -11.75 -7.25
C ALA A 128 0.08 -11.82 -6.08
N ASP A 129 1.32 -12.24 -6.33
CA ASP A 129 2.38 -12.31 -5.32
C ASP A 129 2.71 -10.91 -4.77
N ARG A 130 2.84 -9.90 -5.64
CA ARG A 130 3.11 -8.52 -5.23
C ARG A 130 1.98 -7.92 -4.41
N VAL A 131 0.73 -8.13 -4.83
CA VAL A 131 -0.46 -7.66 -4.10
C VAL A 131 -0.54 -8.34 -2.73
N SER A 132 -0.30 -9.65 -2.67
CA SER A 132 -0.28 -10.42 -1.42
C SER A 132 0.82 -9.93 -0.46
N LEU A 133 2.00 -9.60 -0.98
CA LEU A 133 3.07 -9.01 -0.19
C LEU A 133 2.64 -7.66 0.40
N LEU A 134 2.07 -6.75 -0.40
CA LEU A 134 1.62 -5.45 0.11
C LEU A 134 0.55 -5.58 1.19
N ILE A 135 -0.43 -6.47 1.01
CA ILE A 135 -1.43 -6.80 2.04
C ILE A 135 -0.76 -7.27 3.33
N SER A 136 0.27 -8.12 3.24
CA SER A 136 0.97 -8.65 4.42
C SER A 136 1.80 -7.60 5.17
N LEU A 137 2.21 -6.52 4.49
CA LEU A 137 3.04 -5.47 5.06
C LEU A 137 2.22 -4.34 5.69
N LEU A 138 1.02 -4.06 5.20
CA LEU A 138 0.14 -2.98 5.67
C LEU A 138 -0.13 -2.98 7.19
N PRO A 139 -0.31 -4.13 7.86
CA PRO A 139 -0.47 -4.17 9.33
C PRO A 139 0.78 -3.76 10.13
N TYR A 140 1.93 -3.62 9.48
CA TYR A 140 3.23 -3.24 10.07
C TYR A 140 3.69 -1.86 9.60
N GLU A 141 2.76 -1.03 9.13
CA GLU A 141 3.02 0.35 8.77
C GLU A 141 3.37 1.19 10.03
N LEU A 142 4.23 2.22 9.85
CA LEU A 142 4.84 3.05 10.90
C LEU A 142 4.38 4.51 10.83
#